data_AF-A0A7W4LP08-F1
#
_entry.id   AF-A0A7W4LP08-F1
#
_cell.length_a   1.000
_cell.length_b   1.000
_cell.length_c   1.000
_cell.angle_alpha   90.00
_cell.angle_beta   90.00
_cell.angle_gamma   90.00
#
_symmetry.space_group_name_H-M   'P 1'
#
loop_
_entity.id
_entity.type
_entity.pdbx_description
1 polymer ?
#
loop_
_entity_poly.entity_id
_entity_poly.type
_entity_poly.pdbx_seq_one_letter_code
_entity_poly.pdbx_strand_id
1 'polypeptide(L)'
;MSRAARTPAAPAAITLSIGSLALPGYSRRDGQRLAGAFEHELGRLLAQLSARELQGFQAERLQLPCLQGLAGERPERTGQRLARVIAAQLQAGAGE
;
A
#
# COMPACT_ATOMS: atom_id res chain seq x y z
N MET A 1 24.42 -15.96 36.28
CA MET A 1 23.95 -14.72 35.63
C MET A 1 23.46 -15.08 34.23
N SER A 2 22.17 -15.39 34.08
CA SER A 2 21.62 -15.88 32.80
C SER A 2 21.13 -14.70 31.96
N ARG A 3 21.84 -14.44 30.86
CA ARG A 3 21.50 -13.44 29.83
C ARG A 3 20.30 -13.97 29.04
N ALA A 4 19.09 -13.52 29.39
CA ALA A 4 17.89 -13.83 28.63
C ALA A 4 18.07 -13.34 27.18
N ALA A 5 18.15 -14.28 26.24
CA ALA A 5 18.12 -13.99 24.82
C ALA A 5 16.75 -13.39 24.49
N ARG A 6 16.71 -12.08 24.17
CA ARG A 6 15.50 -11.46 23.62
C ARG A 6 15.25 -12.11 22.25
N THR A 7 14.28 -13.00 22.19
CA THR A 7 13.72 -13.51 20.94
C THR A 7 13.31 -12.30 20.09
N PRO A 8 13.78 -12.17 18.84
CA PRO A 8 13.35 -11.08 17.97
C PRO A 8 11.83 -11.17 17.80
N ALA A 9 11.12 -10.11 18.20
CA ALA A 9 9.69 -10.01 17.98
C ALA A 9 9.41 -10.16 16.48
N ALA A 10 8.50 -11.07 16.13
CA ALA A 10 8.08 -11.25 14.75
C ALA A 10 7.61 -9.91 14.18
N PRO A 11 7.95 -9.57 12.92
CA PRO A 11 7.52 -8.33 12.31
C PRO A 11 5.99 -8.26 12.38
N ALA A 12 5.48 -7.11 12.83
CA ALA A 12 4.04 -6.89 12.94
C ALA A 12 3.41 -7.12 11.55
N ALA A 13 2.52 -8.12 11.47
CA ALA A 13 1.75 -8.35 10.26
C ALA A 13 0.76 -7.20 10.11
N ILE A 14 0.90 -6.40 9.06
CA ILE A 14 -0.04 -5.35 8.74
C ILE A 14 -1.09 -5.95 7.82
N THR A 15 -2.32 -6.08 8.33
CA THR A 15 -3.47 -6.47 7.53
C THR A 15 -4.12 -5.20 6.96
N LEU A 16 -4.01 -5.00 5.66
CA LEU A 16 -4.70 -3.92 4.93
C LEU A 16 -5.94 -4.48 4.25
N SER A 17 -7.11 -4.04 4.71
CA SER A 17 -8.38 -4.33 4.05
C SER A 17 -8.70 -3.24 3.04
N ILE A 18 -8.63 -3.57 1.76
CA ILE A 18 -8.89 -2.64 0.66
C ILE A 18 -10.19 -3.11 0.00
N GLY A 19 -11.22 -2.28 0.07
CA GLY A 19 -12.53 -2.60 -0.50
C GLY A 19 -12.49 -2.78 -2.02
N SER A 20 -13.65 -3.01 -2.63
CA SER A 20 -13.75 -3.08 -4.09
C SER A 20 -13.51 -1.70 -4.71
N LEU A 21 -12.45 -1.56 -5.51
CA LEU A 21 -12.20 -0.36 -6.30
C LEU A 21 -12.99 -0.47 -7.61
N ALA A 22 -14.11 0.26 -7.74
CA ALA A 22 -14.82 0.38 -9.01
C ALA A 22 -14.20 1.52 -9.83
N LEU A 23 -13.43 1.18 -10.87
CA LEU A 23 -12.80 2.16 -11.76
C LEU A 23 -13.60 2.31 -13.06
N PRO A 24 -14.08 3.53 -13.37
CA PRO A 24 -14.70 3.80 -14.66
C PRO A 24 -13.76 3.49 -15.82
N GLY A 25 -14.26 2.84 -16.86
CA GLY A 25 -13.48 2.50 -18.05
C GLY A 25 -12.58 1.26 -17.92
N TYR A 26 -12.59 0.56 -16.77
CA TYR A 26 -11.86 -0.69 -16.60
C TYR A 26 -12.79 -1.89 -16.76
N SER A 27 -12.40 -2.85 -17.60
CA SER A 27 -13.03 -4.17 -17.62
C SER A 27 -12.72 -4.92 -16.32
N ARG A 28 -13.48 -5.98 -16.01
CA ARG A 28 -13.19 -6.85 -14.86
C ARG A 28 -11.76 -7.41 -14.90
N ARG A 29 -11.28 -7.78 -16.10
CA ARG A 29 -9.92 -8.29 -16.31
C ARG A 29 -8.87 -7.23 -16.03
N ASP A 30 -9.11 -6.00 -16.48
CA ASP A 30 -8.19 -4.89 -16.23
C ASP A 30 -8.19 -4.51 -14.75
N GLY A 31 -9.33 -4.56 -14.09
CA GLY A 31 -9.45 -4.40 -12.63
C GLY A 31 -8.61 -5.43 -11.87
N GLN A 32 -8.62 -6.71 -12.28
CA GLN A 32 -7.78 -7.75 -11.67
C GLN A 32 -6.28 -7.49 -11.86
N ARG A 33 -5.87 -7.10 -13.07
CA ARG A 33 -4.47 -6.79 -13.37
C ARG A 33 -3.97 -5.59 -12.56
N LEU A 34 -4.82 -4.57 -12.44
CA LEU A 34 -4.55 -3.42 -11.60
C LEU A 34 -4.42 -3.81 -10.12
N ALA A 35 -5.39 -4.56 -9.59
CA ALA A 35 -5.40 -5.01 -8.20
C ALA A 35 -4.15 -5.83 -7.86
N GLY A 36 -3.78 -6.78 -8.71
CA GLY A 36 -2.57 -7.60 -8.51
C GLY A 36 -1.29 -6.77 -8.55
N ALA A 37 -1.17 -5.83 -9.51
CA ALA A 37 0.00 -4.94 -9.58
C ALA A 37 0.09 -4.00 -8.38
N PHE A 38 -1.05 -3.52 -7.90
CA PHE A 38 -1.17 -2.69 -6.72
C PHE A 38 -0.77 -3.44 -5.45
N GLU A 39 -1.32 -4.63 -5.21
CA GLU A 39 -1.00 -5.48 -4.06
C GLU A 39 0.50 -5.80 -4.01
N HIS A 40 1.07 -6.21 -5.15
CA HIS A 40 2.50 -6.53 -5.26
C HIS A 40 3.39 -5.32 -4.95
N GLU A 41 3.14 -4.17 -5.60
CA GLU A 41 3.97 -2.97 -5.40
C GLU A 41 3.79 -2.40 -3.99
N LEU A 42 2.57 -2.40 -3.46
CA LEU A 42 2.31 -1.92 -2.10
C LEU A 42 3.00 -2.82 -1.07
N GLY A 43 2.87 -4.15 -1.19
CA GLY A 43 3.58 -5.09 -0.32
C GLY A 43 5.09 -4.89 -0.36
N ARG A 44 5.67 -4.69 -1.55
CA ARG A 44 7.10 -4.37 -1.72
C ARG A 44 7.48 -3.07 -1.00
N LEU A 45 6.68 -2.02 -1.11
CA LEU A 45 6.94 -0.72 -0.49
C LEU A 45 6.79 -0.76 1.04
N LEU A 46 5.74 -1.42 1.55
CA LEU A 46 5.51 -1.58 2.98
C LEU A 46 6.64 -2.38 3.65
N ALA A 47 7.20 -3.39 2.98
CA ALA A 47 8.34 -4.15 3.48
C ALA A 47 9.61 -3.30 3.63
N GLN A 48 9.67 -2.12 3.00
CA GLN A 48 10.77 -1.16 3.14
C GLN A 48 10.51 -0.12 4.25
N LEU A 49 9.28 -0.03 4.78
CA LEU A 49 8.94 0.89 5.85
C LEU A 49 9.31 0.30 7.22
N SER A 50 9.79 1.14 8.12
CA SER A 50 9.99 0.79 9.51
C SER A 50 8.66 0.70 10.27
N ALA A 51 8.62 -0.10 11.34
CA ALA A 51 7.41 -0.22 12.18
C ALA A 51 6.96 1.12 12.77
N ARG A 52 7.89 2.07 12.98
CA ARG A 52 7.58 3.42 13.46
C ARG A 52 6.81 4.22 12.40
N GLU A 53 7.16 4.07 11.13
CA GLU A 53 6.46 4.74 10.03
C GLU A 53 5.02 4.24 9.87
N LEU A 54 4.77 3.00 10.28
CA LEU A 54 3.47 2.36 10.15
C LEU A 54 2.56 2.61 11.35
N GLN A 55 3.12 2.85 12.54
CA GLN A 55 2.35 3.13 13.76
C GLN A 55 1.65 4.51 13.77
N GLY A 56 2.18 5.50 13.05
CA GLY A 56 1.57 6.82 12.93
C GLY A 56 0.42 6.90 11.91
N PHE A 57 0.16 5.81 11.18
CA PHE A 57 -0.81 5.83 10.10
C PHE A 57 -2.25 5.85 10.60
N GLN A 58 -3.01 6.84 10.14
CA GLN A 58 -4.46 6.92 10.34
C GLN A 58 -5.16 6.69 9.00
N ALA A 59 -5.91 5.60 8.89
CA ALA A 59 -6.62 5.22 7.65
C ALA A 59 -7.55 6.32 7.13
N GLU A 60 -8.12 7.11 8.03
CA GLU A 60 -9.01 8.24 7.74
C GLU A 60 -8.32 9.40 6.99
N ARG A 61 -6.97 9.47 7.03
CA ARG A 61 -6.17 10.49 6.32
C ARG A 61 -5.79 10.08 4.90
N LEU A 62 -6.12 8.86 4.47
CA LEU A 62 -5.68 8.35 3.18
C LEU A 62 -6.49 9.03 2.05
N GLN A 63 -5.88 10.04 1.44
CA GLN A 63 -6.47 10.79 0.33
C GLN A 63 -6.06 10.14 -0.99
N LEU A 64 -6.95 9.37 -1.58
CA LEU A 64 -6.70 8.82 -2.92
C LEU A 64 -6.96 9.89 -3.97
N PRO A 65 -5.96 10.25 -4.81
CA PRO A 65 -6.25 11.07 -5.97
C PRO A 65 -7.21 10.32 -6.88
N CYS A 66 -8.10 11.04 -7.57
CA CYS A 66 -8.89 10.47 -8.64
C CYS A 66 -7.96 9.79 -9.65
N LEU A 67 -7.97 8.46 -9.68
CA LEU A 67 -7.22 7.67 -10.66
C LEU A 67 -7.90 7.81 -12.01
N GLN A 68 -7.64 8.91 -12.70
CA GLN A 68 -7.93 9.01 -14.12
C GLN A 68 -6.92 8.11 -14.84
N GLY A 69 -7.41 7.04 -15.45
CA GLY A 69 -6.59 6.22 -16.34
C GLY A 69 -6.10 7.09 -17.49
N LEU A 70 -4.78 7.17 -17.69
CA LEU A 70 -4.25 7.86 -18.86
C LEU A 70 -4.59 7.03 -20.10
N ALA A 71 -4.91 7.70 -21.22
CA ALA A 71 -5.25 7.01 -22.45
C ALA A 71 -4.11 6.06 -22.89
N GLY A 72 -4.42 4.78 -23.07
CA GLY A 72 -3.43 3.74 -23.43
C GLY A 72 -2.54 3.27 -22.27
N GLU A 73 -2.76 3.74 -21.04
CA GLU A 73 -2.03 3.26 -19.86
C GLU A 73 -2.44 1.82 -19.54
N ARG A 74 -1.43 0.99 -19.27
CA ARG A 74 -1.66 -0.39 -18.83
C ARG A 74 -2.22 -0.40 -17.41
N PRO A 75 -3.21 -1.27 -17.10
CA PRO A 75 -3.80 -1.36 -15.76
C PRO A 75 -2.78 -1.54 -14.63
N GLU A 76 -1.70 -2.27 -14.90
CA GLU A 76 -0.63 -2.51 -13.91
C GLU A 76 0.09 -1.22 -13.52
N ARG A 77 0.28 -0.27 -14.46
CA ARG A 77 0.91 1.02 -14.16
C ARG A 77 0.04 1.85 -13.24
N THR A 78 -1.27 1.84 -13.46
CA THR A 78 -2.23 2.50 -12.57
C THR A 78 -2.17 1.89 -11.17
N GLY A 79 -2.12 0.55 -11.06
CA GLY A 79 -1.98 -0.15 -9.78
C GLY A 79 -0.68 0.21 -9.04
N GLN A 80 0.45 0.22 -9.74
CA GLN A 80 1.74 0.63 -9.18
C GLN A 80 1.75 2.10 -8.72
N ARG A 81 1.15 3.01 -9.50
CA ARG A 81 1.03 4.42 -9.13
C ARG A 81 0.20 4.59 -7.86
N LEU A 82 -0.93 3.90 -7.76
CA LEU A 82 -1.77 3.90 -6.56
C LEU A 82 -0.97 3.42 -5.34
N ALA A 83 -0.22 2.32 -5.46
CA ALA A 83 0.60 1.77 -4.38
C ALA A 83 1.63 2.80 -3.87
N ARG A 84 2.31 3.50 -4.80
CA ARG A 84 3.29 4.53 -4.45
C ARG A 84 2.68 5.74 -3.76
N VAL A 85 1.50 6.16 -4.18
CA VAL A 85 0.77 7.27 -3.53
C VAL A 85 0.41 6.91 -2.09
N ILE A 86 -0.08 5.68 -1.86
CA ILE A 86 -0.40 5.20 -0.51
C ILE A 86 0.87 5.11 0.34
N ALA A 87 1.94 4.52 -0.18
CA ALA A 87 3.22 4.42 0.53
C ALA A 87 3.80 5.79 0.91
N ALA A 88 3.70 6.77 0.02
CA ALA A 88 4.15 8.14 0.29
C ALA A 88 3.33 8.79 1.42
N GLN A 89 2.02 8.58 1.45
CA GLN A 89 1.17 9.09 2.53
C GLN A 89 1.43 8.41 3.87
N LEU A 90 1.73 7.11 3.85
CA LEU A 90 2.16 6.35 5.03
C LEU A 90 3.45 6.94 5.62
N GLN A 91 4.42 7.25 4.77
CA GLN A 91 5.68 7.89 5.21
C GLN A 91 5.46 9.31 5.74
N ALA A 92 4.62 10.11 5.07
CA ALA A 92 4.34 11.49 5.47
C ALA A 92 3.59 11.59 6.81
N GLY A 93 2.73 10.62 7.12
CA GLY A 93 1.97 10.58 8.37
C GLY A 93 2.80 10.21 9.61
N ALA A 94 4.02 9.73 9.45
CA ALA A 94 4.89 9.29 10.54
C ALA A 94 5.87 10.36 11.07
N GLY A 95 5.82 11.55 10.48
CA GLY A 95 6.73 12.66 10.78
C GLY A 95 6.18 13.73 11.73
N GLU A 96 5.01 13.52 12.35
CA GLU A 96 4.43 14.44 13.34
C GLU A 96 4.49 13.89 14.77
#